data_AF-A0A8J7NMM3-F1
#
_entry.id   AF-A0A8J7NMM3-F1
#
_cell.length_a   1.000
_cell.length_b   1.000
_cell.length_c   1.000
_cell.angle_alpha   90.00
_cell.angle_beta   90.00
_cell.angle_gamma   90.00
#
_symmetry.space_group_name_H-M   'P 1'
#
loop_
_entity.id
_entity.type
_entity.pdbx_description
1 polymer ?
#
loop_
_entity_poly.entity_id
_entity_poly.type
_entity_poly.pdbx_seq_one_letter_code
_entity_poly.pdbx_strand_id
1 'polypeptide(L)'
;MNCRHCKTFLSVLRKPSRALCLQRLPTTAKGFHAGAAQKTYDMRRVELTPLEQRKLTFDTHALVRDLQASGFGKEQAEIIVTALVTLTTANMDIVYRDMVTGAHQEIALQQIMAHLDSIRKDMVILEKSEFRNLRAENEKMKTELEQVKQLLMEESRKIRADAKLDINLERSRVTDMFTEQEKKLMEVTTEFHKKNADVDRSTMEATKKIDIEVASLKTLLESLKLDTIRYLAASVFSCLAIALGFYRLWK
;
A
#
# COMPACT_ATOMS: atom_id res chain seq x y z
N MET A 1 12.90 -47.15 16.07
CA MET A 1 14.08 -47.03 15.17
C MET A 1 13.69 -46.05 14.07
N ASN A 2 13.83 -44.74 14.27
CA ASN A 2 15.00 -43.87 14.03
C ASN A 2 15.37 -43.64 12.55
N CYS A 3 15.23 -42.36 12.16
CA CYS A 3 16.13 -41.57 11.30
C CYS A 3 16.14 -41.86 9.78
N ARG A 4 16.43 -40.91 8.88
CA ARG A 4 16.90 -39.50 8.90
C ARG A 4 16.85 -39.05 7.42
N HIS A 5 16.41 -37.83 7.12
CA HIS A 5 16.89 -36.93 6.04
C HIS A 5 15.77 -36.00 5.53
N CYS A 6 15.43 -35.00 6.34
CA CYS A 6 14.88 -33.75 5.82
C CYS A 6 15.30 -32.61 6.76
N LYS A 7 16.61 -32.30 6.76
CA LYS A 7 17.19 -31.11 7.40
C LYS A 7 18.52 -30.78 6.75
N THR A 8 18.52 -29.97 5.70
CA THR A 8 19.62 -29.04 5.44
C THR A 8 19.09 -27.94 4.54
N PHE A 9 18.82 -26.77 5.11
CA PHE A 9 19.31 -25.48 4.62
C PHE A 9 18.71 -24.38 5.50
N LEU A 10 19.27 -24.28 6.72
CA LEU A 10 18.99 -23.21 7.68
C LEU A 10 20.35 -22.69 8.18
N SER A 11 20.95 -21.85 7.35
CA SER A 11 22.06 -20.93 7.65
C SER A 11 22.30 -20.19 6.33
N VAL A 12 22.11 -18.88 6.20
CA VAL A 12 22.89 -17.84 6.87
C VAL A 12 22.02 -16.58 6.99
N LEU A 13 21.64 -16.24 8.22
CA LEU A 13 21.22 -14.90 8.63
C LEU A 13 22.35 -14.31 9.47
N ARG A 14 23.09 -13.33 8.95
CA ARG A 14 23.91 -12.44 9.78
C ARG A 14 24.16 -11.07 9.11
N LYS A 15 23.14 -10.20 9.20
CA LYS A 15 23.18 -8.71 9.35
C LYS A 15 23.85 -7.87 8.22
N PRO A 16 23.60 -6.54 8.09
CA PRO A 16 23.10 -5.62 9.10
C PRO A 16 21.86 -4.78 8.76
N SER A 17 21.28 -4.30 9.86
CA SER A 17 20.26 -3.27 9.98
C SER A 17 20.41 -2.13 8.98
N ARG A 18 19.39 -1.92 8.16
CA ARG A 18 18.95 -0.58 7.76
C ARG A 18 17.56 -0.39 8.31
N ALA A 19 17.46 0.53 9.29
CA ALA A 19 16.22 0.95 9.88
C ALA A 19 15.31 1.51 8.77
N LEU A 20 14.32 0.72 8.36
CA LEU A 20 13.14 1.25 7.69
C LEU A 20 12.36 2.02 8.75
N CYS A 21 12.65 3.32 8.81
CA CYS A 21 11.84 4.31 9.49
C CYS A 21 10.47 4.31 8.78
N LEU A 22 9.54 3.49 9.27
CA LEU A 22 8.12 3.69 9.03
C LEU A 22 7.76 5.04 9.65
N GLN A 23 7.91 6.10 8.85
CA GLN A 23 7.34 7.39 9.19
C GLN A 23 5.83 7.18 9.32
N ARG A 24 5.37 7.21 10.58
CA ARG A 24 3.97 7.49 10.93
C ARG A 24 3.49 8.61 10.03
N LEU A 25 2.53 8.32 9.15
CA LEU A 25 1.70 9.38 8.58
C LEU A 25 1.06 10.11 9.76
N PRO A 26 1.22 11.44 9.88
CA PRO A 26 0.40 12.19 10.79
C PRO A 26 -1.01 12.17 10.22
N THR A 27 -1.86 11.29 10.77
CA THR A 27 -3.31 11.47 10.72
C THR A 27 -3.63 12.78 11.41
N THR A 28 -3.53 13.88 10.67
CA THR A 28 -4.18 15.14 11.03
C THR A 28 -5.65 14.94 10.76
N ALA A 29 -6.31 14.21 11.66
CA ALA A 29 -7.73 14.41 11.88
C ALA A 29 -7.89 15.82 12.46
N LYS A 30 -7.75 16.83 11.59
CA LYS A 30 -8.36 18.14 11.84
C LYS A 30 -9.85 17.90 11.72
N GLY A 31 -10.44 17.46 12.84
CA GLY A 31 -11.87 17.58 13.03
C GLY A 31 -12.23 19.03 12.69
N PHE A 32 -13.16 19.18 11.76
CA PHE A 32 -13.87 20.43 11.54
C PHE A 32 -14.54 20.80 12.86
N HIS A 33 -13.83 21.49 13.74
CA HIS A 33 -14.45 22.27 14.79
C HIS A 33 -15.06 23.49 14.10
N ALA A 34 -16.21 23.28 13.46
CA ALA A 34 -17.18 24.35 13.29
C ALA A 34 -17.64 24.71 14.71
N GLY A 35 -16.85 25.53 15.40
CA GLY A 35 -17.30 26.24 16.57
C GLY A 35 -18.44 27.13 16.09
N ALA A 36 -19.67 26.63 16.20
CA ALA A 36 -20.85 27.44 16.08
C ALA A 36 -20.74 28.46 17.22
N ALA A 37 -20.18 29.64 16.91
CA ALA A 37 -20.33 30.81 17.73
C ALA A 37 -21.83 31.05 17.77
N GLN A 38 -22.48 30.55 18.82
CA GLN A 38 -23.87 30.77 19.12
C GLN A 38 -23.97 32.25 19.42
N LYS A 39 -24.12 33.07 18.36
CA LYS A 39 -24.46 34.48 18.45
C LYS A 39 -25.82 34.48 19.14
N THR A 40 -25.79 34.64 20.47
CA THR A 40 -26.94 35.05 21.25
C THR A 40 -27.43 36.32 20.61
N TYR A 41 -28.51 36.23 19.83
CA TYR A 41 -29.24 37.39 19.38
C TYR A 41 -29.69 38.10 20.65
N ASP A 42 -29.05 39.23 20.92
CA ASP A 42 -29.31 40.07 22.07
C ASP A 42 -30.74 40.59 21.90
N MET A 43 -31.72 39.85 22.45
CA MET A 43 -33.09 40.33 22.57
C MET A 43 -33.08 41.44 23.60
N ARG A 44 -32.67 42.62 23.16
CA ARG A 44 -32.70 43.83 23.96
C ARG A 44 -34.17 44.04 24.35
N ARG A 45 -34.49 43.78 25.62
CA ARG A 45 -35.82 44.04 26.18
C ARG A 45 -36.13 45.50 25.91
N VAL A 46 -37.16 45.74 25.11
CA VAL A 46 -37.59 47.09 24.80
C VAL A 46 -38.35 47.60 26.03
N GLU A 47 -37.62 48.23 26.96
CA GLU A 47 -38.26 49.02 28.02
C GLU A 47 -38.77 50.30 27.39
N LEU A 48 -40.10 50.42 27.31
CA LEU A 48 -40.76 51.55 26.68
C LEU A 48 -41.42 52.42 27.75
N THR A 49 -41.21 53.71 27.58
CA THR A 49 -41.70 54.84 28.39
C THR A 49 -43.17 54.71 28.81
N PRO A 50 -43.54 55.20 30.01
CA PRO A 50 -44.94 55.19 30.44
C PRO A 50 -45.81 56.00 29.46
N LEU A 51 -46.91 55.40 29.02
CA LEU A 51 -47.92 56.04 28.19
C LEU A 51 -48.58 57.21 28.95
N GLU A 52 -48.17 58.44 28.64
CA GLU A 52 -48.71 59.69 29.18
C GLU A 52 -50.17 59.97 28.77
N GLN A 53 -50.76 59.17 27.87
CA GLN A 53 -52.11 59.36 27.31
C GLN A 53 -53.21 58.53 28.00
N ARG A 54 -53.12 58.29 29.30
CA ARG A 54 -54.18 57.64 30.08
C ARG A 54 -55.28 58.63 30.50
N LYS A 55 -55.89 59.34 29.55
CA LYS A 55 -56.98 60.27 29.86
C LYS A 55 -58.33 59.59 29.64
N LEU A 56 -58.87 59.01 30.71
CA LEU A 56 -60.25 58.54 30.74
C LEU A 56 -61.18 59.77 30.67
N THR A 57 -61.90 59.92 29.56
CA THR A 57 -62.95 60.95 29.44
C THR A 57 -64.22 60.44 30.11
N PHE A 58 -64.18 60.35 31.45
CA PHE A 58 -65.36 60.02 32.23
C PHE A 58 -66.01 61.31 32.71
N ASP A 59 -67.22 61.60 32.22
CA ASP A 59 -67.99 62.73 32.75
C ASP A 59 -68.68 62.31 34.05
N THR A 60 -67.92 62.41 35.13
CA THR A 60 -68.38 62.13 36.50
C THR A 60 -69.60 62.97 36.86
N HIS A 61 -69.71 64.19 36.36
CA HIS A 61 -70.77 65.11 36.72
C HIS A 61 -72.10 64.74 36.04
N ALA A 62 -72.08 64.40 34.74
CA ALA A 62 -73.27 63.93 34.04
C ALA A 62 -73.86 62.67 34.70
N LEU A 63 -73.02 61.71 35.07
CA LEU A 63 -73.46 60.46 35.70
C LEU A 63 -74.06 60.65 37.10
N VAL A 64 -73.50 61.57 37.89
CA VAL A 64 -74.10 61.91 39.20
C VAL A 64 -75.48 62.54 39.03
N ARG A 65 -75.66 63.40 38.02
CA ARG A 65 -76.96 64.03 37.72
C ARG A 65 -78.01 63.01 37.26
N ASP A 66 -77.62 62.05 36.42
CA ASP A 66 -78.51 60.99 35.94
C ASP A 66 -78.95 60.05 37.07
N LEU A 67 -78.04 59.71 38.00
CA LEU A 67 -78.36 58.90 39.17
C LEU A 67 -79.29 59.65 40.14
N GLN A 68 -79.09 60.96 40.32
CA GLN A 68 -79.99 61.78 41.12
C GLN A 68 -81.39 61.89 40.50
N ALA A 69 -81.48 62.03 39.18
CA ALA A 69 -82.75 62.02 38.45
C ALA A 69 -83.47 60.66 38.58
N SER A 70 -82.71 59.58 38.77
CA SER A 70 -83.22 58.22 38.99
C SER A 70 -83.62 57.92 40.45
N GLY A 71 -83.57 58.93 41.33
CA GLY A 71 -84.04 58.82 42.72
C GLY A 71 -82.95 58.52 43.76
N PHE A 72 -81.66 58.55 43.40
CA PHE A 72 -80.57 58.37 44.36
C PHE A 72 -80.24 59.68 45.09
N GLY A 73 -79.89 59.58 46.38
CA GLY A 73 -79.35 60.72 47.13
C GLY A 73 -78.03 61.20 46.54
N LYS A 74 -77.73 62.51 46.65
CA LYS A 74 -76.49 63.10 46.10
C LYS A 74 -75.22 62.37 46.55
N GLU A 75 -75.10 62.12 47.85
CA GLU A 75 -73.94 61.41 48.41
C GLU A 75 -73.84 59.97 47.90
N GLN A 76 -74.98 59.28 47.76
CA GLN A 76 -75.01 57.90 47.24
C GLN A 76 -74.59 57.85 45.78
N ALA A 77 -75.08 58.78 44.95
CA ALA A 77 -74.69 58.90 43.55
C ALA A 77 -73.19 59.20 43.40
N GLU A 78 -72.64 60.11 44.21
CA GLU A 78 -71.21 60.43 44.21
C GLU A 78 -70.34 59.24 44.60
N ILE A 79 -70.73 58.46 45.62
CA ILE A 79 -70.00 57.25 46.06
C ILE A 79 -69.99 56.19 44.96
N ILE A 80 -71.15 55.92 44.33
CA ILE A 80 -71.28 54.93 43.25
C ILE A 80 -70.40 55.31 42.06
N VAL A 81 -70.46 56.58 41.64
CA VAL A 81 -69.67 57.08 40.52
C VAL A 81 -68.17 57.05 40.85
N THR A 82 -67.78 57.36 42.09
CA THR A 82 -66.38 57.27 42.53
C THR A 82 -65.87 55.83 42.52
N ALA A 83 -66.68 54.87 42.98
CA ALA A 83 -66.34 53.45 42.91
C ALA A 83 -66.19 52.96 41.45
N LEU A 84 -67.08 53.40 40.55
CA LEU A 84 -67.00 53.10 39.12
C LEU A 84 -65.74 53.68 38.46
N VAL A 85 -65.39 54.93 38.75
CA VAL A 85 -64.15 55.55 38.26
C VAL A 85 -62.93 54.76 38.76
N THR A 86 -62.92 54.38 40.03
CA THR A 86 -61.81 53.62 40.64
C THR A 86 -61.64 52.24 39.98
N LEU A 87 -62.74 51.49 39.85
CA LEU A 87 -62.73 50.16 39.20
C LEU A 87 -62.36 50.26 37.72
N THR A 88 -62.90 51.23 36.99
CA THR A 88 -62.61 51.41 35.56
C THR A 88 -61.15 51.81 35.33
N THR A 89 -60.61 52.67 36.19
CA THR A 89 -59.19 53.07 36.14
C THR A 89 -58.29 51.86 36.42
N ALA A 90 -58.60 51.08 37.46
CA ALA A 90 -57.85 49.87 37.79
C ALA A 90 -57.92 48.80 36.68
N ASN A 91 -59.09 48.58 36.08
CA ASN A 91 -59.26 47.63 34.99
C ASN A 91 -58.50 48.08 33.72
N MET A 92 -58.52 49.37 33.40
CA MET A 92 -57.77 49.91 32.28
C MET A 92 -56.25 49.75 32.48
N ASP A 93 -55.72 49.97 33.68
CA ASP A 93 -54.30 49.75 33.96
C ASP A 93 -53.84 48.29 33.78
N ILE A 94 -54.75 47.33 33.93
CA ILE A 94 -54.48 45.91 33.63
C ILE A 94 -54.52 45.70 32.12
N VAL A 95 -55.61 46.10 31.45
CA VAL A 95 -55.79 45.89 30.01
C VAL A 95 -54.68 46.57 29.19
N TYR A 96 -54.29 47.80 29.53
CA TYR A 96 -53.21 48.51 28.83
C TYR A 96 -51.81 47.96 29.11
N ARG A 97 -51.61 47.22 30.21
CA ARG A 97 -50.33 46.53 30.48
C ARG A 97 -50.15 45.31 29.59
N ASP A 98 -51.24 44.60 29.31
CA ASP A 98 -51.23 43.38 28.50
C ASP A 98 -51.41 43.67 27.00
N MET A 99 -51.87 44.88 26.63
CA MET A 99 -51.98 45.31 25.25
C MET A 99 -50.64 45.77 24.66
N VAL A 100 -50.46 45.50 23.37
CA VAL A 100 -49.34 45.99 22.58
C VAL A 100 -49.79 47.19 21.78
N THR A 101 -49.06 48.31 21.88
CA THR A 101 -49.36 49.51 21.07
C THR A 101 -48.73 49.41 19.68
N GLY A 102 -49.25 50.15 18.71
CA GLY A 102 -48.69 50.19 17.35
C GLY A 102 -47.19 50.55 17.32
N ALA A 103 -46.76 51.48 18.18
CA ALA A 103 -45.35 51.83 18.32
C ALA A 103 -44.49 50.67 18.85
N HIS A 104 -45.01 49.85 19.78
CA HIS A 104 -44.32 48.66 20.25
C HIS A 104 -44.15 47.62 19.13
N GLN A 105 -45.18 47.44 18.31
CA GLN A 105 -45.14 46.53 17.16
C GLN A 105 -44.15 47.00 16.09
N GLU A 106 -44.09 48.30 15.81
CA GLU A 106 -43.16 48.87 14.83
C GLU A 106 -41.69 48.67 15.24
N ILE A 107 -41.35 48.93 16.51
CA ILE A 107 -39.99 48.74 17.02
C ILE A 107 -39.59 47.26 16.95
N ALA A 108 -40.48 46.34 17.35
CA ALA A 108 -40.23 44.91 17.25
C ALA A 108 -40.01 44.47 15.79
N LEU A 109 -40.81 44.98 14.85
CA LEU A 109 -40.63 44.70 13.42
C LEU A 109 -39.30 45.23 12.89
N GLN A 110 -38.90 46.45 13.26
CA GLN A 110 -37.59 47.00 12.87
C GLN A 110 -36.43 46.15 13.38
N GLN A 111 -36.51 45.65 14.61
CA GLN A 111 -35.50 44.72 15.16
C GLN A 111 -35.45 43.41 14.37
N ILE A 112 -36.61 42.79 14.09
CA ILE A 112 -36.68 41.57 13.28
C ILE A 112 -36.09 41.81 11.89
N MET A 113 -36.43 42.93 11.24
CA MET A 113 -35.88 43.29 9.94
C MET A 113 -34.36 43.44 9.97
N ALA A 114 -33.82 44.13 10.98
CA ALA A 114 -32.37 44.26 11.15
C ALA A 114 -31.67 42.91 11.33
N HIS A 115 -32.28 41.99 12.09
CA HIS A 115 -31.77 40.62 12.24
C HIS A 115 -31.81 39.83 10.92
N LEU A 116 -32.90 39.92 10.16
CA LEU A 116 -33.00 39.30 8.84
C LEU A 116 -31.95 39.84 7.87
N ASP A 117 -31.68 41.15 7.91
CA ASP A 117 -30.64 41.78 7.08
C ASP A 117 -29.24 41.32 7.50
N SER A 118 -28.99 41.13 8.79
CA SER A 118 -27.73 40.53 9.28
C SER A 118 -27.56 39.10 8.78
N ILE A 119 -28.61 38.27 8.88
CA ILE A 119 -28.57 36.88 8.41
C ILE A 119 -28.33 36.84 6.89
N ARG A 120 -28.97 37.74 6.12
CA ARG A 120 -28.75 37.84 4.68
C ARG A 120 -27.30 38.21 4.35
N LYS A 121 -26.69 39.12 5.10
CA LYS A 121 -25.27 39.47 4.94
C LYS A 121 -24.37 38.28 5.22
N ASP A 122 -24.60 37.58 6.33
CA ASP A 122 -23.81 36.40 6.72
C ASP A 122 -23.92 35.30 5.64
N MET A 123 -25.11 35.06 5.08
CA MET A 123 -25.33 34.13 3.96
C MET A 123 -24.52 34.51 2.71
N VAL A 124 -24.59 35.79 2.30
CA VAL A 124 -23.85 36.28 1.12
C VAL A 124 -22.34 36.19 1.35
N ILE A 125 -21.85 36.49 2.56
CA ILE A 125 -20.43 36.35 2.90
C ILE A 125 -20.02 34.88 2.78
N LEU A 126 -20.78 33.97 3.37
CA LEU A 126 -20.50 32.53 3.35
C LEU A 126 -20.40 31.98 1.92
N GLU A 127 -21.37 32.33 1.06
CA GLU A 127 -21.36 31.96 -0.35
C GLU A 127 -20.17 32.56 -1.11
N LYS A 128 -19.84 33.82 -0.80
CA LYS A 128 -18.81 34.57 -1.53
C LYS A 128 -17.38 34.28 -1.09
N SER A 129 -17.11 33.94 0.18
CA SER A 129 -15.76 33.69 0.66
C SER A 129 -15.51 32.20 0.82
N GLU A 130 -16.23 31.53 1.73
CA GLU A 130 -15.89 30.18 2.16
C GLU A 130 -16.21 29.14 1.10
N PHE A 131 -17.40 29.19 0.51
CA PHE A 131 -17.76 28.23 -0.55
C PHE A 131 -16.93 28.41 -1.82
N ARG A 132 -16.60 29.65 -2.20
CA ARG A 132 -15.72 29.89 -3.36
C ARG A 132 -14.29 29.41 -3.09
N ASN A 133 -13.75 29.65 -1.90
CA ASN A 133 -12.44 29.15 -1.51
C ASN A 133 -12.40 27.62 -1.49
N LEU A 134 -13.39 26.98 -0.86
CA LEU A 134 -13.47 25.51 -0.81
C LEU A 134 -13.59 24.89 -2.21
N ARG A 135 -14.40 25.47 -3.11
CA ARG A 135 -14.48 24.99 -4.50
C ARG A 135 -13.16 25.16 -5.24
N ALA A 136 -12.49 26.30 -5.09
CA ALA A 136 -11.20 26.55 -5.72
C ALA A 136 -10.12 25.59 -5.20
N GLU A 137 -10.08 25.36 -3.89
CA GLU A 137 -9.16 24.40 -3.28
C GLU A 137 -9.47 22.96 -3.70
N ASN A 138 -10.75 22.59 -3.80
CA ASN A 138 -11.16 21.27 -4.28
C ASN A 138 -10.76 21.01 -5.74
N GLU A 139 -10.99 21.97 -6.63
CA GLU A 139 -10.55 21.87 -8.04
C GLU A 139 -9.02 21.83 -8.13
N LYS A 140 -8.31 22.64 -7.33
CA LYS A 140 -6.84 22.59 -7.26
C LYS A 140 -6.36 21.20 -6.84
N MET A 141 -6.88 20.66 -5.73
CA MET A 141 -6.52 19.30 -5.26
C MET A 141 -6.81 18.24 -6.32
N LYS A 142 -7.92 18.36 -7.06
CA LYS A 142 -8.26 17.44 -8.15
C LYS A 142 -7.25 17.52 -9.31
N THR A 143 -6.80 18.72 -9.67
CA THR A 143 -5.76 18.88 -10.70
C THR A 143 -4.40 18.32 -10.25
N GLU A 144 -3.99 18.56 -9.01
CA GLU A 144 -2.73 18.02 -8.46
C GLU A 144 -2.77 16.50 -8.39
N LEU A 145 -3.91 15.92 -7.99
CA LEU A 145 -4.10 14.47 -7.97
C LEU A 145 -3.96 13.86 -9.36
N GLU A 146 -4.56 14.46 -10.38
CA GLU A 146 -4.46 13.96 -11.74
C GLU A 146 -3.02 14.09 -12.28
N GLN A 147 -2.31 15.18 -11.96
CA GLN A 147 -0.90 15.34 -12.29
C GLN A 147 -0.03 14.25 -11.65
N VAL A 148 -0.17 14.01 -10.34
CA VAL A 148 0.58 12.97 -9.62
C VAL A 148 0.28 11.58 -10.19
N LYS A 149 -0.98 11.30 -10.52
CA LYS A 149 -1.39 10.05 -11.15
C LYS A 149 -0.75 9.87 -12.52
N GLN A 150 -0.71 10.91 -13.35
CA GLN A 150 -0.06 10.86 -14.66
C GLN A 150 1.45 10.63 -14.53
N LEU A 151 2.12 11.35 -13.63
CA LEU A 151 3.54 11.17 -13.34
C LEU A 151 3.85 9.74 -12.86
N LEU A 152 3.03 9.19 -11.97
CA LEU A 152 3.20 7.82 -11.48
C LEU A 152 3.03 6.79 -12.60
N MET A 153 2.04 6.97 -13.47
CA MET A 153 1.82 6.08 -14.61
C MET A 153 2.98 6.12 -15.59
N GLU A 154 3.55 7.29 -15.84
CA GLU A 154 4.69 7.46 -16.74
C GLU A 154 5.97 6.85 -16.15
N GLU A 155 6.29 7.14 -14.89
CA GLU A 155 7.45 6.52 -14.21
C GLU A 155 7.30 5.01 -14.11
N SER A 156 6.09 4.49 -13.85
CA SER A 156 5.85 3.04 -13.85
C SER A 156 6.08 2.41 -15.23
N ARG A 157 5.68 3.09 -16.32
CA ARG A 157 5.93 2.64 -17.69
C ARG A 157 7.41 2.66 -18.01
N LYS A 158 8.12 3.73 -17.64
CA LYS A 158 9.56 3.87 -17.82
C LYS A 158 10.33 2.78 -17.08
N ILE A 159 10.08 2.59 -15.78
CA ILE A 159 10.70 1.52 -14.98
C ILE A 159 10.45 0.14 -15.61
N ARG A 160 9.23 -0.11 -16.11
CA ARG A 160 8.91 -1.37 -16.78
C ARG A 160 9.68 -1.55 -18.10
N ALA A 161 9.82 -0.50 -18.89
CA ALA A 161 10.58 -0.52 -20.14
C ALA A 161 12.08 -0.76 -19.87
N ASP A 162 12.64 -0.04 -18.90
CA ASP A 162 14.03 -0.17 -18.46
C ASP A 162 14.31 -1.58 -17.94
N ALA A 163 13.48 -2.11 -17.03
CA ALA A 163 13.62 -3.47 -16.52
C ALA A 163 13.51 -4.53 -17.61
N LYS A 164 12.63 -4.33 -18.61
CA LYS A 164 12.52 -5.24 -19.75
C LYS A 164 13.77 -5.20 -20.62
N LEU A 165 14.34 -4.02 -20.84
CA LEU A 165 15.58 -3.86 -21.58
C LEU A 165 16.74 -4.56 -20.85
N ASP A 166 16.90 -4.31 -19.54
CA ASP A 166 17.92 -4.93 -18.71
C ASP A 166 17.85 -6.46 -18.74
N ILE A 167 16.65 -7.02 -18.58
CA ILE A 167 16.43 -8.47 -18.65
C ILE A 167 16.80 -9.01 -20.04
N ASN A 168 16.47 -8.29 -21.12
CA ASN A 168 16.80 -8.72 -22.47
C ASN A 168 18.31 -8.68 -22.73
N LEU A 169 19.00 -7.64 -22.26
CA LEU A 169 20.45 -7.52 -22.39
C LEU A 169 21.17 -8.63 -21.60
N GLU A 170 20.77 -8.86 -20.35
CA GLU A 170 21.33 -9.95 -19.55
C GLU A 170 21.02 -11.33 -20.14
N ARG A 171 19.81 -11.53 -20.69
CA ARG A 171 19.47 -12.76 -21.41
C ARG A 171 20.38 -12.97 -22.60
N SER A 172 20.59 -11.95 -23.43
CA SER A 172 21.52 -12.04 -24.58
C SER A 172 22.93 -12.40 -24.12
N ARG A 173 23.42 -11.72 -23.08
CA ARG A 173 24.76 -11.96 -22.52
C ARG A 173 24.92 -13.40 -22.02
N VAL A 174 23.92 -13.92 -21.30
CA VAL A 174 23.93 -15.30 -20.81
C VAL A 174 23.89 -16.29 -21.98
N THR A 175 23.09 -16.02 -23.01
CA THR A 175 23.04 -16.85 -24.22
C THR A 175 24.39 -16.86 -24.94
N ASP A 176 25.01 -15.70 -25.15
CA ASP A 176 26.32 -15.60 -25.81
C ASP A 176 27.39 -16.38 -25.03
N MET A 177 27.46 -16.20 -23.71
CA MET A 177 28.36 -16.97 -22.85
C MET A 177 28.10 -18.48 -22.91
N PHE A 178 26.83 -18.90 -22.95
CA PHE A 178 26.47 -20.30 -23.08
C PHE A 178 26.94 -20.88 -24.42
N THR A 179 26.71 -20.16 -25.53
CA THR A 179 27.18 -20.60 -26.85
C THR A 179 28.71 -20.66 -26.93
N GLU A 180 29.42 -19.75 -26.28
CA GLU A 180 30.88 -19.78 -26.20
C GLU A 180 31.37 -21.01 -25.39
N GLN A 181 30.70 -21.32 -24.28
CA GLN A 181 31.00 -22.51 -23.49
C GLN A 181 30.71 -23.80 -24.26
N GLU A 182 29.60 -23.87 -24.99
CA GLU A 182 29.26 -25.01 -25.85
C GLU A 182 30.31 -25.21 -26.94
N LYS A 183 30.78 -24.12 -27.56
CA LYS A 183 31.87 -24.17 -28.54
C LYS A 183 33.17 -24.71 -27.94
N LYS A 184 33.59 -24.19 -26.77
CA LYS A 184 34.79 -24.68 -26.06
C LYS A 184 34.66 -26.15 -25.67
N LEU A 185 33.48 -26.56 -25.23
CA LEU A 185 33.19 -27.95 -24.91
C LEU A 185 33.36 -28.82 -26.16
N MET A 186 32.79 -28.40 -27.30
CA MET A 186 32.92 -29.13 -28.56
C MET A 186 34.37 -29.22 -29.02
N GLU A 187 35.14 -28.14 -28.95
CA GLU A 187 36.58 -28.13 -29.26
C GLU A 187 37.33 -29.14 -28.38
N VAL A 188 37.16 -29.08 -27.05
CA VAL A 188 37.80 -30.02 -26.12
C VAL A 188 37.38 -31.46 -26.39
N THR A 189 36.10 -31.72 -26.67
CA THR A 189 35.60 -33.05 -27.04
C THR A 189 36.27 -33.55 -28.33
N THR A 190 36.40 -32.70 -29.36
CA THR A 190 37.09 -33.09 -30.60
C THR A 190 38.58 -33.37 -30.39
N GLU A 191 39.27 -32.55 -29.59
CA GLU A 191 40.67 -32.78 -29.23
C GLU A 191 40.86 -34.06 -28.41
N PHE A 192 39.94 -34.31 -27.47
CA PHE A 192 39.92 -35.54 -26.67
C PHE A 192 39.76 -36.78 -27.57
N HIS A 193 38.81 -36.76 -28.50
CA HIS A 193 38.63 -37.87 -29.44
C HIS A 193 39.86 -38.10 -30.33
N LYS A 194 40.50 -37.02 -30.80
CA LYS A 194 41.74 -37.13 -31.57
C LYS A 194 42.85 -37.79 -30.76
N LYS A 195 43.09 -37.32 -29.54
CA LYS A 195 44.09 -37.91 -28.64
C LYS A 195 43.77 -39.37 -28.28
N ASN A 196 42.49 -39.69 -28.08
CA ASN A 196 42.07 -41.06 -27.81
C ASN A 196 42.39 -41.97 -29.01
N ALA A 197 42.10 -41.53 -30.23
CA ALA A 197 42.44 -42.27 -31.45
C ALA A 197 43.96 -42.44 -31.63
N ASP A 198 44.76 -41.42 -31.31
CA ASP A 198 46.23 -41.51 -31.33
C ASP A 198 46.75 -42.53 -30.29
N VAL A 199 46.18 -42.53 -29.08
CA VAL A 199 46.48 -43.52 -28.03
C VAL A 199 46.09 -44.92 -28.49
N ASP A 200 44.88 -45.12 -29.02
CA ASP A 200 44.41 -46.41 -29.53
C ASP A 200 45.29 -46.94 -30.67
N ARG A 201 45.81 -46.05 -31.52
CA ARG A 201 46.74 -46.42 -32.58
C ARG A 201 48.08 -46.89 -32.01
N SER A 202 48.64 -46.14 -31.06
CA SER A 202 49.89 -46.49 -30.36
C SER A 202 49.76 -47.81 -29.61
N THR A 203 48.64 -48.05 -28.91
CA THR A 203 48.41 -49.30 -28.19
C THR A 203 48.27 -50.46 -29.18
N MET A 204 47.52 -50.30 -30.28
CA MET A 204 47.41 -51.33 -31.31
C MET A 204 48.76 -51.66 -31.95
N GLU A 205 49.60 -50.66 -32.23
CA GLU A 205 50.96 -50.88 -32.74
C GLU A 205 51.84 -51.63 -31.73
N ALA A 206 51.76 -51.29 -30.45
CA ALA A 206 52.47 -52.01 -29.38
C ALA A 206 51.98 -53.46 -29.25
N THR A 207 50.66 -53.69 -29.25
CA THR A 207 50.08 -55.05 -29.21
C THR A 207 50.55 -55.88 -30.40
N LYS A 208 50.53 -55.33 -31.62
CA LYS A 208 51.06 -56.02 -32.81
C LYS A 208 52.53 -56.40 -32.68
N LYS A 209 53.37 -55.52 -32.13
CA LYS A 209 54.78 -55.82 -31.87
C LYS A 209 54.94 -56.96 -30.86
N ILE A 210 54.19 -56.92 -29.76
CA ILE A 210 54.16 -57.99 -28.76
C ILE A 210 53.75 -59.32 -29.41
N ASP A 211 52.70 -59.33 -30.25
CA ASP A 211 52.24 -60.54 -30.92
C ASP A 211 53.31 -61.13 -31.86
N ILE A 212 54.02 -60.28 -32.61
CA ILE A 212 55.12 -60.70 -33.48
C ILE A 212 56.28 -61.27 -32.66
N GLU A 213 56.68 -60.59 -31.59
CA GLU A 213 57.75 -61.06 -30.69
C GLU A 213 57.38 -62.40 -30.06
N VAL A 214 56.15 -62.55 -29.57
CA VAL A 214 55.63 -63.81 -29.01
C VAL A 214 55.65 -64.93 -30.05
N ALA A 215 55.21 -64.67 -31.28
CA ALA A 215 55.26 -65.66 -32.36
C ALA A 215 56.71 -66.03 -32.69
N SER A 216 57.61 -65.06 -32.79
CA SER A 216 59.04 -65.29 -33.07
C SER A 216 59.72 -66.12 -31.98
N LEU A 217 59.50 -65.77 -30.71
CA LEU A 217 60.02 -66.50 -29.55
C LEU A 217 59.48 -67.93 -29.52
N LYS A 218 58.21 -68.12 -29.86
CA LYS A 218 57.61 -69.45 -29.96
C LYS A 218 58.25 -70.31 -31.05
N THR A 219 58.52 -69.74 -32.23
CA THR A 219 59.21 -70.48 -33.31
C THR A 219 60.64 -70.87 -32.91
N LEU A 220 61.37 -69.97 -32.24
CA LEU A 220 62.72 -70.23 -31.73
C LEU A 220 62.69 -71.32 -30.64
N LEU A 221 61.70 -71.27 -29.76
CA LEU A 221 61.50 -72.31 -28.74
C LEU A 221 61.22 -73.68 -29.37
N GLU A 222 60.37 -73.74 -30.39
CA GLU A 222 60.05 -74.97 -31.12
C GLU A 222 61.28 -75.53 -31.85
N SER A 223 62.11 -74.68 -32.48
CA SER A 223 63.35 -75.12 -33.12
C SER A 223 64.37 -75.66 -32.12
N LEU A 224 64.58 -74.97 -30.99
CA LEU A 224 65.48 -75.44 -29.92
C LEU A 224 65.01 -76.76 -29.32
N LYS A 225 63.69 -76.96 -29.18
CA LYS A 225 63.12 -78.25 -28.75
C LYS A 225 63.46 -79.37 -29.74
N LEU A 226 63.30 -79.12 -31.04
CA LEU A 226 63.62 -80.11 -32.08
C LEU A 226 65.12 -80.44 -32.12
N ASP A 227 65.98 -79.44 -31.98
CA ASP A 227 67.43 -79.66 -31.93
C ASP A 227 67.84 -80.45 -30.68
N THR A 228 67.28 -80.13 -29.51
CA THR A 228 67.52 -80.90 -28.28
C THR A 228 67.10 -82.37 -28.46
N ILE A 229 65.94 -82.63 -29.08
CA ILE A 229 65.50 -84.00 -29.40
C ILE A 229 66.49 -84.71 -30.33
N ARG A 230 66.99 -84.01 -31.37
CA ARG A 230 68.01 -84.56 -32.28
C ARG A 230 69.33 -84.87 -31.57
N TYR A 231 69.84 -83.96 -30.74
CA TYR A 231 71.06 -84.19 -29.95
C TYR A 231 70.91 -85.35 -28.96
N LEU A 232 69.76 -85.47 -28.29
CA LEU A 232 69.46 -86.60 -27.41
C LEU A 232 69.39 -87.92 -28.18
N ALA A 233 68.74 -87.95 -29.34
CA ALA A 233 68.73 -89.14 -30.18
C ALA A 233 70.16 -89.53 -30.59
N ALA A 234 70.95 -88.57 -31.09
CA ALA A 234 72.34 -88.80 -31.49
C ALA A 234 73.21 -89.32 -30.33
N SER A 235 73.07 -88.76 -29.13
CA SER A 235 73.83 -89.22 -27.96
C SER A 235 73.44 -90.65 -27.55
N VAL A 236 72.15 -90.98 -27.50
CA VAL A 236 71.67 -92.35 -27.22
C VAL A 236 72.17 -93.33 -28.28
N PHE A 237 72.06 -93.00 -29.57
CA PHE A 237 72.60 -93.84 -30.65
C PHE A 237 74.12 -94.01 -30.54
N SER A 238 74.86 -92.96 -30.17
CA SER A 238 76.32 -93.05 -29.97
C SER A 238 76.69 -93.94 -28.77
N CYS A 239 75.97 -93.82 -27.65
CA CYS A 239 76.15 -94.68 -26.48
C CYS A 239 75.82 -96.14 -26.80
N LEU A 240 74.74 -96.40 -27.55
CA LEU A 240 74.38 -97.74 -28.01
C LEU A 240 75.43 -98.30 -28.98
N ALA A 241 75.94 -97.50 -29.91
CA ALA A 241 77.01 -97.92 -30.82
C ALA A 241 78.30 -98.27 -30.07
N ILE A 242 78.69 -97.48 -29.06
CA ILE A 242 79.82 -97.76 -28.18
C ILE A 242 79.59 -99.03 -27.36
N ALA A 243 78.41 -99.18 -26.75
CA ALA A 243 78.04 -100.38 -25.97
C ALA A 243 78.03 -101.65 -26.82
N LEU A 244 77.51 -101.59 -28.06
CA LEU A 244 77.59 -102.69 -29.03
C LEU A 244 79.04 -102.96 -29.47
N GLY A 245 79.87 -101.92 -29.60
CA GLY A 245 81.30 -102.06 -29.84
C GLY A 245 82.02 -102.81 -28.72
N PHE A 246 81.77 -102.45 -27.46
CA PHE A 246 82.32 -103.15 -26.28
C PHE A 246 81.77 -104.58 -26.14
N TYR A 247 80.47 -104.80 -26.38
CA TYR A 247 79.86 -106.14 -26.36
C TYR A 247 80.50 -107.06 -27.42
N ARG A 248 80.91 -106.51 -28.56
CA ARG A 248 81.58 -107.26 -29.65
C ARG A 248 83.05 -107.58 -29.35
N LEU A 249 83.71 -106.84 -28.47
CA LEU A 249 85.08 -107.08 -28.01
C LEU A 249 85.16 -108.04 -26.81
N TRP A 250 84.06 -108.28 -26.09
CA TRP A 250 83.98 -109.21 -24.94
C TRP A 250 83.46 -110.62 -25.33
N LYS A 251 83.20 -110.86 -26.61
CA LYS A 251 82.86 -112.19 -27.16
C LYS A 251 84.05 -112.75 -27.92
#